data_AF-A0A941VHE0-F1
#
_entry.id   AF-A0A941VHE0-F1
#
_cell.length_a   1.000
_cell.length_b   1.000
_cell.length_c   1.000
_cell.angle_alpha   90.00
_cell.angle_beta   90.00
_cell.angle_gamma   90.00
#
_symmetry.space_group_name_H-M   'P 1'
#
loop_
_entity.id
_entity.type
_entity.pdbx_description
1 polymer ?
#
loop_
_entity_poly.entity_id
_entity_poly.type
_entity_poly.pdbx_seq_one_letter_code
_entity_poly.pdbx_strand_id
1 'polypeptide(L)'
;VSFRLCPISRIDAEEMLAELKGAAILNGARGTKPASLDAIIDVLLKVGGENGLLLQHATDISEADINPLIVSESAAVAVDARFILG
;
A
#
# COMPACT_ATOMS: atom_id res chain seq x y z
N VAL A 1 -1.70 -10.88 -5.87
CA VAL A 1 -0.74 -9.78 -6.06
C VAL A 1 -1.19 -8.99 -7.28
N SER A 2 -1.01 -7.67 -7.23
CA SER A 2 -1.27 -6.75 -8.34
C SER A 2 -0.07 -5.82 -8.45
N PHE A 3 0.23 -5.37 -9.66
CA PHE A 3 1.36 -4.48 -9.96
C PHE A 3 0.87 -3.30 -10.79
N ARG A 4 1.50 -2.14 -10.59
CA ARG A 4 1.30 -0.92 -11.36
C ARG A 4 2.63 -0.19 -11.51
N LEU A 5 2.75 0.60 -12.57
CA LEU A 5 3.87 1.53 -12.73
C LEU A 5 3.57 2.81 -11.94
N CYS A 6 4.56 3.35 -11.23
CA CYS A 6 4.42 4.64 -10.57
C CYS A 6 4.58 5.80 -11.58
N PRO A 7 3.92 6.95 -11.37
CA PRO A 7 3.02 7.24 -10.26
C PRO A 7 1.64 6.59 -10.43
N ILE A 8 1.04 6.14 -9.32
CA ILE A 8 -0.32 5.59 -9.30
C ILE A 8 -1.35 6.62 -8.84
N SER A 9 -2.55 6.55 -9.40
CA SER A 9 -3.72 7.30 -8.95
C SER A 9 -4.47 6.56 -7.85
N ARG A 10 -5.45 7.24 -7.23
CA ARG A 10 -6.38 6.58 -6.29
C ARG A 10 -7.15 5.44 -6.95
N ILE A 11 -7.56 5.64 -8.21
CA ILE A 11 -8.30 4.63 -8.97
C ILE A 11 -7.41 3.38 -9.16
N ASP A 12 -6.13 3.57 -9.52
CA ASP A 12 -5.19 2.46 -9.64
C ASP A 12 -5.05 1.69 -8.31
N ALA A 13 -4.96 2.40 -7.18
CA ALA A 13 -4.85 1.78 -5.86
C ALA A 13 -6.12 0.98 -5.49
N GLU A 14 -7.30 1.50 -5.79
CA GLU A 14 -8.58 0.80 -5.59
C GLU A 14 -8.66 -0.48 -6.44
N GLU A 15 -8.27 -0.40 -7.72
CA GLU A 15 -8.19 -1.56 -8.61
C GLU A 15 -7.18 -2.60 -8.14
N MET A 16 -5.98 -2.17 -7.72
CA MET A 16 -4.95 -3.06 -7.19
C MET A 16 -5.47 -3.88 -6.01
N LEU A 17 -6.27 -3.28 -5.12
CA LEU A 17 -6.90 -3.98 -4.00
C LEU A 17 -8.00 -4.94 -4.46
N ALA A 18 -8.83 -4.55 -5.41
CA ALA A 18 -9.90 -5.38 -5.96
C ALA A 18 -9.36 -6.62 -6.71
N GLU A 19 -8.19 -6.50 -7.35
CA GLU A 19 -7.51 -7.59 -8.07
C GLU A 19 -6.86 -8.64 -7.15
N LEU A 20 -6.78 -8.38 -5.84
CA LEU A 20 -6.22 -9.35 -4.91
C LEU A 20 -7.14 -10.58 -4.80
N LYS A 21 -6.59 -11.77 -5.07
CA LYS A 21 -7.28 -13.06 -4.84
C LYS A 21 -7.85 -13.21 -3.42
N GLY A 22 -7.27 -12.50 -2.45
CA GLY A 22 -7.69 -12.49 -1.05
C GLY A 22 -8.47 -11.23 -0.63
N ALA A 23 -8.92 -10.37 -1.54
CA ALA A 23 -9.53 -9.07 -1.21
C ALA A 23 -10.68 -9.18 -0.21
N ALA A 24 -11.46 -10.27 -0.27
CA ALA A 24 -12.56 -10.54 0.67
C ALA A 24 -12.13 -10.55 2.16
N ILE A 25 -10.88 -10.93 2.47
CA ILE A 25 -10.40 -10.93 3.86
C ILE A 25 -10.25 -9.53 4.44
N LEU A 26 -10.06 -8.53 3.57
CA LEU A 26 -9.95 -7.12 3.98
C LEU A 26 -11.30 -6.59 4.49
N ASN A 27 -12.41 -7.21 4.10
CA ASN A 27 -13.74 -6.90 4.62
C ASN A 27 -14.03 -7.61 5.97
N GLY A 28 -13.03 -8.26 6.57
CA GLY A 28 -13.16 -9.06 7.79
C GLY A 28 -13.43 -10.53 7.49
N ALA A 29 -12.95 -11.43 8.36
CA ALA A 29 -13.21 -12.86 8.28
C ALA A 29 -13.16 -13.51 9.67
N ARG A 30 -14.07 -14.44 9.94
CA ARG A 30 -14.08 -15.24 11.19
C ARG A 30 -13.95 -14.39 12.47
N GLY A 31 -14.80 -13.37 12.60
CA GLY A 31 -14.86 -12.50 13.78
C GLY A 31 -13.79 -11.41 13.84
N THR A 32 -12.90 -11.32 12.85
CA THR A 32 -12.04 -10.14 12.69
C THR A 32 -12.83 -9.00 12.08
N LYS A 33 -12.48 -7.79 12.50
CA LYS A 33 -13.07 -6.57 11.96
C LYS A 33 -12.47 -6.24 10.59
N PRO A 34 -13.19 -5.48 9.74
CA PRO A 34 -12.68 -5.04 8.45
C PRO A 34 -11.41 -4.19 8.60
N ALA A 35 -10.50 -4.32 7.63
CA ALA A 35 -9.37 -3.42 7.47
C ALA A 35 -9.84 -2.13 6.78
N SER A 36 -9.24 -0.99 7.16
CA SER A 36 -9.47 0.27 6.46
C SER A 36 -8.84 0.23 5.07
N LEU A 37 -9.67 0.06 4.04
CA LEU A 37 -9.21 0.13 2.64
C LEU A 37 -8.66 1.51 2.32
N ASP A 38 -9.28 2.57 2.84
CA ASP A 38 -8.81 3.94 2.67
C ASP A 38 -7.41 4.15 3.26
N ALA A 39 -7.10 3.55 4.41
CA ALA A 39 -5.75 3.62 4.99
C ALA A 39 -4.71 2.90 4.12
N ILE A 40 -5.09 1.77 3.50
CA ILE A 40 -4.19 1.06 2.57
C ILE A 40 -3.95 1.90 1.31
N ILE A 41 -5.02 2.49 0.74
CA ILE A 41 -4.92 3.37 -0.42
C ILE A 41 -4.05 4.59 -0.11
N ASP A 42 -4.23 5.20 1.05
CA ASP A 42 -3.41 6.34 1.49
C ASP A 42 -1.91 5.96 1.59
N VAL A 43 -1.57 4.78 2.12
CA VAL A 43 -0.19 4.28 2.12
C VAL A 43 0.33 4.08 0.69
N LEU A 44 -0.45 3.45 -0.19
CA LEU A 44 -0.07 3.24 -1.59
C LEU A 44 0.22 4.57 -2.31
N LEU A 45 -0.62 5.59 -2.11
CA LEU A 45 -0.44 6.91 -2.71
C LEU A 45 0.74 7.68 -2.09
N LYS A 46 0.96 7.57 -0.78
CA LYS A 46 2.13 8.17 -0.11
C LYS A 46 3.44 7.54 -0.55
N VAL A 47 3.44 6.28 -0.95
CA VAL A 47 4.64 5.60 -1.44
C VAL A 47 4.83 5.83 -2.95
N GLY A 48 3.84 5.49 -3.77
CA GLY A 48 3.95 5.43 -5.22
C GLY A 48 3.08 6.41 -6.00
N GLY A 49 2.37 7.33 -5.35
CA GLY A 49 1.56 8.35 -6.03
C GLY A 49 2.40 9.47 -6.65
N GLU A 50 1.72 10.43 -7.29
CA GLU A 50 2.36 11.58 -7.98
C GLU A 50 3.36 12.34 -7.11
N ASN A 51 2.99 12.55 -5.85
CA ASN A 51 3.84 13.19 -4.83
C ASN A 51 4.35 12.16 -3.80
N GLY A 52 4.42 10.88 -4.18
CA GLY A 52 4.82 9.79 -3.30
C GLY A 52 6.33 9.74 -3.06
N LEU A 53 6.72 9.02 -2.02
CA LEU A 53 8.10 8.82 -1.59
C LEU A 53 9.02 8.41 -2.76
N LEU A 54 8.58 7.46 -3.60
CA LEU A 54 9.39 6.94 -4.70
C LEU A 54 9.65 7.97 -5.79
N LEU A 55 8.73 8.91 -6.00
CA LEU A 55 8.89 9.99 -6.98
C LEU A 55 9.79 11.09 -6.40
N GLN A 56 9.60 11.42 -5.12
CA GLN A 56 10.40 12.44 -4.43
C GLN A 56 11.88 12.03 -4.27
N HIS A 57 12.16 10.73 -4.18
CA HIS A 57 13.49 10.17 -3.98
C HIS A 57 13.92 9.23 -5.11
N ALA A 58 13.46 9.49 -6.33
CA ALA A 58 13.70 8.62 -7.49
C ALA A 58 15.19 8.41 -7.84
N THR A 59 16.09 9.29 -7.39
CA THR A 59 17.54 9.16 -7.56
C THR A 59 18.25 8.47 -6.41
N ASP A 60 17.56 8.28 -5.28
CA ASP A 60 18.17 7.81 -4.04
C ASP A 60 17.70 6.40 -3.69
N ILE A 61 16.43 6.09 -3.97
CA ILE A 61 15.77 4.82 -3.59
C ILE A 61 15.65 3.93 -4.82
N SER A 62 16.37 2.81 -4.82
CA SER A 62 16.25 1.78 -5.85
C SER A 62 15.13 0.78 -5.54
N GLU A 63 14.87 0.51 -4.25
CA GLU A 63 13.81 -0.40 -3.78
C GLU A 63 13.26 0.08 -2.42
N ALA A 64 11.95 -0.01 -2.25
CA ALA A 64 11.28 0.14 -0.96
C ALA A 64 10.33 -1.04 -0.73
N ASP A 65 10.44 -1.66 0.45
CA ASP A 65 9.60 -2.79 0.87
C ASP A 65 9.03 -2.49 2.26
N ILE A 66 7.70 -2.50 2.38
CA ILE A 66 6.99 -2.32 3.64
C ILE A 66 6.35 -3.65 4.00
N ASN A 67 6.96 -4.36 4.95
CA ASN A 67 6.48 -5.66 5.38
C ASN A 67 6.96 -5.98 6.81
N PRO A 68 6.07 -6.11 7.82
CA PRO A 68 4.61 -6.09 7.69
C PRO A 68 4.00 -4.69 7.77
N LEU A 69 2.93 -4.48 6.97
CA LEU A 69 1.98 -3.38 7.16
C LEU A 69 0.77 -3.91 7.93
N ILE A 70 0.56 -3.45 9.15
CA ILE A 70 -0.60 -3.81 9.96
C ILE A 70 -1.71 -2.79 9.73
N VAL A 71 -2.92 -3.27 9.42
CA VAL A 71 -4.08 -2.42 9.12
C VAL A 71 -5.21 -2.73 10.10
N SER A 72 -5.73 -1.70 10.75
CA SER A 72 -6.92 -1.74 11.60
C SER A 72 -8.12 -1.14 10.86
N GLU A 73 -9.25 -1.02 11.54
CA GLU A 73 -10.46 -0.37 11.01
C GLU A 73 -10.27 1.10 10.64
N SER A 74 -9.22 1.75 11.16
CA SER A 74 -9.04 3.21 11.02
C SER A 74 -7.62 3.65 10.67
N ALA A 75 -6.63 2.76 10.67
CA ALA A 75 -5.24 3.12 10.44
C ALA A 75 -4.44 1.99 9.80
N ALA A 76 -3.36 2.36 9.11
CA ALA A 76 -2.32 1.46 8.66
C ALA A 76 -0.98 1.88 9.29
N VAL A 77 -0.22 0.90 9.79
CA VAL A 77 1.06 1.11 10.47
C VAL A 77 2.11 0.20 9.84
N ALA A 78 3.15 0.80 9.28
CA ALA A 78 4.35 0.08 8.89
C ALA A 78 5.10 -0.30 10.17
N VAL A 79 5.21 -1.60 10.44
CA VAL A 79 5.95 -2.11 11.62
C VAL A 79 7.42 -2.25 11.28
N ASP A 80 7.72 -2.58 10.03
CA ASP A 80 9.06 -2.64 9.47
C ASP A 80 9.05 -2.09 8.04
N ALA A 81 10.19 -1.55 7.60
CA ALA A 81 10.40 -1.05 6.25
C ALA A 81 11.88 -1.17 5.88
N ARG A 82 12.16 -1.71 4.69
CA ARG A 82 13.50 -1.81 4.12
C ARG A 82 13.61 -0.92 2.90
N PHE A 83 14.68 -0.14 2.85
CA PHE A 83 15.04 0.69 1.70
C PHE A 83 16.41 0.25 1.18
N ILE A 84 16.50 0.05 -0.13
CA ILE A 84 17.76 -0.10 -0.84
C ILE A 84 18.01 1.20 -1.58
N LEU A 85 19.23 1.71 -1.46
CA LEU A 85 19.65 2.96 -2.07
C LEU A 85 20.53 2.69 -3.29
N GLY A 86 20.43 3.51 -4.34
CA GLY A 86 21.22 3.33 -5.56
C GLY A 86 20.92 4.33 -6.66
#